data_AF-A1APX4-F1
#
_entry.id   AF-A1APX4-F1
#
_cell.length_a   1.000
_cell.length_b   1.000
_cell.length_c   1.000
_cell.angle_alpha   90.00
_cell.angle_beta   90.00
_cell.angle_gamma   90.00
#
_symmetry.space_group_name_H-M   'P 1'
#
loop_
_entity.id
_entity.type
_entity.pdbx_description
1 polymer ?
#
loop_
_entity_poly.entity_id
_entity_poly.type
_entity_poly.pdbx_seq_one_letter_code
_entity_poly.pdbx_strand_id
1 'polypeptide(L)'
;MPLGYKGDNEDIYWYEKGTLLHRLGRIEESEDCFRSACRTGRDNPTPRFGLALLLMDAKRFSEAAETLDAMISGGMLSEQARMLRGDLYLLSGDTEGAIGCYGMLLSTPHARMAAEKLHDLLLHAGRTQEATALSKKYLGGCGH
;
A
#
# COMPACT_ATOMS: atom_id res chain seq x y z
N MET A 1 23.02 8.14 -35.18
CA MET A 1 23.20 7.66 -33.80
C MET A 1 21.93 6.92 -33.40
N PRO A 2 21.92 5.57 -33.34
CA PRO A 2 20.77 4.87 -32.83
C PRO A 2 20.72 5.03 -31.30
N LEU A 3 19.61 5.54 -30.79
CA LEU A 3 19.30 5.58 -29.36
C LEU A 3 19.18 4.13 -28.88
N GLY A 4 20.24 3.63 -28.25
CA GLY A 4 20.28 2.31 -27.66
C GLY A 4 19.40 2.25 -26.42
N TYR A 5 18.12 1.90 -26.57
CA TYR A 5 17.31 1.28 -25.52
C TYR A 5 18.01 -0.03 -25.15
N LYS A 6 18.82 0.00 -24.09
CA LYS A 6 19.67 -1.11 -23.69
C LYS A 6 19.49 -1.35 -22.19
N GLY A 7 18.49 -2.15 -21.82
CA GLY A 7 18.54 -2.95 -20.59
C GLY A 7 17.50 -2.71 -19.48
N ASP A 8 16.61 -1.73 -19.56
CA ASP A 8 15.80 -1.30 -18.38
C ASP A 8 14.39 -1.93 -18.27
N ASN A 9 14.15 -3.12 -18.81
CA ASN A 9 12.87 -3.85 -18.66
C ASN A 9 12.97 -5.08 -17.76
N GLU A 10 14.14 -5.33 -17.17
CA GLU A 10 14.35 -6.54 -16.36
C GLU A 10 13.53 -6.50 -15.06
N ASP A 11 13.39 -5.33 -14.43
CA ASP A 11 12.49 -5.12 -13.29
C ASP A 11 11.02 -5.36 -13.67
N ILE A 12 10.58 -4.88 -14.84
CA ILE A 12 9.23 -5.11 -15.35
C ILE A 12 9.01 -6.60 -15.60
N TYR A 13 9.97 -7.28 -16.24
CA TYR A 13 9.89 -8.72 -16.48
C TYR A 13 9.78 -9.52 -15.18
N TRP A 14 10.63 -9.24 -14.20
CA TRP A 14 10.58 -9.90 -12.90
C TRP A 14 9.30 -9.57 -12.14
N TYR A 15 8.78 -8.34 -12.23
CA TYR A 15 7.52 -7.94 -11.64
C TYR A 15 6.31 -8.68 -12.26
N GLU A 16 6.22 -8.73 -13.58
CA GLU A 16 5.14 -9.43 -14.29
C GLU A 16 5.19 -10.93 -13.99
N LYS A 17 6.39 -11.52 -14.03
CA LYS A 17 6.60 -12.93 -13.66
C LYS A 17 6.19 -13.20 -12.20
N GLY A 18 6.58 -12.33 -11.27
CA GLY A 18 6.17 -12.42 -9.86
C GLY A 18 4.65 -12.36 -9.71
N THR A 19 4.00 -11.39 -10.36
CA THR A 19 2.54 -11.25 -10.34
C THR A 19 1.81 -12.49 -10.86
N LEU A 20 2.31 -13.11 -11.93
CA LEU A 20 1.78 -14.36 -12.46
C LEU A 20 1.97 -15.52 -11.48
N LEU A 21 3.14 -15.65 -10.87
CA LEU A 21 3.44 -16.68 -9.87
C LEU A 21 2.57 -16.53 -8.62
N HIS A 22 2.35 -15.30 -8.16
CA HIS A 22 1.43 -15.00 -7.06
C HIS A 22 0.01 -15.49 -7.35
N ARG A 23 -0.51 -15.19 -8.55
CA ARG A 23 -1.84 -15.67 -8.98
C ARG A 23 -1.93 -17.19 -9.09
N LEU A 24 -0.80 -17.87 -9.33
CA LEU A 24 -0.70 -19.34 -9.35
C LEU A 24 -0.51 -19.94 -7.94
N GLY A 25 -0.49 -19.13 -6.88
CA GLY A 25 -0.27 -19.59 -5.51
C GLY A 25 1.19 -19.96 -5.19
N ARG A 26 2.13 -19.67 -6.10
CA ARG A 26 3.57 -19.94 -5.92
C ARG A 26 4.22 -18.77 -5.20
N ILE A 27 3.92 -18.63 -3.92
CA ILE A 27 4.28 -17.47 -3.09
C ILE A 27 5.79 -17.26 -3.01
N GLU A 28 6.57 -18.31 -2.74
CA GLU A 28 8.04 -18.21 -2.58
C GLU A 28 8.72 -17.72 -3.87
N GLU A 29 8.38 -18.31 -5.01
CA GLU A 29 8.96 -17.91 -6.29
C GLU A 29 8.50 -16.52 -6.72
N SER A 30 7.27 -16.13 -6.36
CA SER A 30 6.80 -14.77 -6.55
C SER A 30 7.65 -13.77 -5.77
N GLU A 31 8.00 -14.10 -4.52
CA GLU A 31 8.82 -13.24 -3.67
C GLU A 31 10.22 -13.06 -4.26
N ASP A 32 10.85 -14.15 -4.70
CA ASP A 32 12.16 -14.11 -5.34
C ASP A 32 12.16 -13.25 -6.61
N CYS A 33 11.07 -13.33 -7.39
CA CYS A 33 10.89 -12.48 -8.57
C CYS A 33 10.76 -11.00 -8.18
N PHE A 34 9.91 -10.65 -7.20
CA PHE A 34 9.79 -9.25 -6.76
C PHE A 34 11.09 -8.71 -6.15
N ARG A 35 11.80 -9.51 -5.33
CA ARG A 35 13.12 -9.13 -4.79
C ARG A 35 14.14 -8.89 -5.91
N SER A 36 14.10 -9.70 -6.96
CA SER A 36 14.96 -9.52 -8.13
C SER A 36 14.62 -8.25 -8.89
N ALA A 37 13.33 -7.96 -9.08
CA ALA A 37 12.87 -6.70 -9.68
C ALA A 37 13.30 -5.47 -8.86
N CYS A 38 13.24 -5.54 -7.52
CA CYS A 38 13.71 -4.45 -6.65
C CYS A 38 15.23 -4.23 -6.71
N ARG A 39 16.02 -5.26 -7.08
CA ARG A 39 17.48 -5.13 -7.23
C ARG A 39 17.87 -4.46 -8.54
N THR A 40 17.11 -4.70 -9.60
CA THR A 40 17.40 -4.20 -10.96
C THR A 40 16.79 -2.82 -11.21
N GLY A 41 15.56 -2.58 -10.73
CA GLY A 41 14.82 -1.32 -10.92
C GLY A 41 14.88 -0.39 -9.72
N ARG A 42 16.03 0.26 -9.47
CA ARG A 42 16.25 1.12 -8.29
C ARG A 42 15.28 2.31 -8.19
N ASP A 43 14.71 2.73 -9.32
CA ASP A 43 13.80 3.88 -9.42
C ASP A 43 12.31 3.48 -9.50
N ASN A 44 12.01 2.22 -9.82
CA ASN A 44 10.62 1.76 -9.97
C ASN A 44 10.07 1.29 -8.62
N PRO A 45 9.06 1.98 -8.04
CA PRO A 45 8.50 1.59 -6.75
C PRO A 45 7.50 0.42 -6.85
N THR A 46 7.06 0.07 -8.07
CA THR A 46 6.02 -0.93 -8.33
C THR A 46 6.35 -2.31 -7.79
N PRO A 47 7.56 -2.88 -8.02
CA PRO A 47 7.88 -4.21 -7.51
C PRO A 47 7.98 -4.26 -5.98
N ARG A 48 8.38 -3.14 -5.36
CA ARG A 48 8.44 -3.01 -3.90
C ARG A 48 7.05 -3.00 -3.28
N PHE A 49 6.09 -2.34 -3.95
CA PHE A 49 4.69 -2.38 -3.58
C PHE A 49 4.09 -3.79 -3.73
N GLY A 50 4.39 -4.47 -4.84
CA GLY A 50 4.00 -5.87 -5.06
C GLY A 50 4.56 -6.82 -4.01
N LEU A 51 5.81 -6.62 -3.61
CA LEU A 51 6.43 -7.37 -2.51
C LEU A 51 5.70 -7.14 -1.18
N ALA A 52 5.34 -5.91 -0.84
CA ALA A 52 4.59 -5.61 0.38
C ALA A 52 3.23 -6.32 0.40
N LEU A 53 2.49 -6.30 -0.72
CA LEU A 53 1.22 -7.02 -0.87
C LEU A 53 1.39 -8.53 -0.69
N LEU A 54 2.42 -9.11 -1.30
CA LEU A 54 2.72 -10.54 -1.17
C LEU A 54 3.04 -10.91 0.29
N LEU A 55 3.82 -10.08 0.99
CA LEU A 55 4.16 -10.30 2.39
C LEU A 55 2.93 -10.20 3.30
N MET A 56 1.98 -9.32 2.98
CA MET A 56 0.69 -9.24 3.67
C MET A 56 -0.15 -10.51 3.48
N ASP A 57 -0.24 -11.02 2.26
CA ASP A 57 -0.94 -12.28 1.95
C ASP A 57 -0.29 -13.47 2.69
N ALA A 58 1.04 -13.50 2.71
CA ALA A 58 1.83 -14.48 3.46
C ALA A 58 1.80 -14.30 4.98
N LYS A 59 1.01 -13.34 5.52
CA LYS A 59 0.92 -12.99 6.95
C LYS A 59 2.26 -12.59 7.61
N ARG A 60 3.24 -12.17 6.81
CA ARG A 60 4.55 -11.67 7.26
C ARG A 60 4.47 -10.16 7.52
N PHE A 61 3.64 -9.81 8.49
CA PHE A 61 3.26 -8.43 8.76
C PHE A 61 4.44 -7.51 9.10
N SER A 62 5.42 -8.02 9.84
CA SER A 62 6.62 -7.26 10.21
C SER A 62 7.44 -6.83 8.99
N GLU A 63 7.72 -7.75 8.08
CA GLU A 63 8.49 -7.45 6.85
C GLU A 63 7.69 -6.58 5.88
N ALA A 64 6.36 -6.76 5.82
CA ALA A 64 5.49 -5.87 5.07
C ALA A 64 5.58 -4.43 5.59
N ALA A 65 5.51 -4.24 6.92
CA ALA A 65 5.64 -2.92 7.53
C ALA A 65 6.98 -2.26 7.20
N GLU A 66 8.09 -2.98 7.33
CA GLU A 66 9.43 -2.46 6.98
C GLU A 66 9.52 -2.08 5.50
N THR A 67 8.94 -2.90 4.62
CA THR A 67 8.92 -2.63 3.17
C THR A 67 8.14 -1.36 2.85
N LEU A 68 6.96 -1.19 3.47
CA LEU A 68 6.13 0.00 3.33
C LEU A 68 6.79 1.24 3.93
N ASP A 69 7.49 1.11 5.06
CA ASP A 69 8.22 2.21 5.70
C ASP A 69 9.38 2.69 4.84
N ALA A 70 10.11 1.77 4.22
CA ALA A 70 11.13 2.13 3.24
C ALA A 70 10.54 2.88 2.03
N MET A 71 9.34 2.51 1.58
CA MET A 71 8.63 3.22 0.50
C MET A 71 8.22 4.64 0.92
N ILE A 72 7.62 4.77 2.10
CA ILE A 72 7.17 6.05 2.65
C ILE A 72 8.36 6.99 2.88
N SER A 73 9.43 6.52 3.51
CA SER A 73 10.65 7.30 3.75
C SER A 73 11.38 7.65 2.46
N GLY A 74 11.33 6.79 1.45
CA GLY A 74 11.88 7.05 0.12
C GLY A 74 11.04 7.97 -0.76
N GLY A 75 9.86 8.40 -0.31
CA GLY A 75 8.92 9.22 -1.11
C GLY A 75 8.28 8.47 -2.29
N MET A 76 8.45 7.15 -2.35
CA MET A 76 8.01 6.28 -3.43
C MET A 76 6.60 5.77 -3.15
N LEU A 77 5.61 6.16 -3.96
CA LEU A 77 4.19 5.80 -3.74
C LEU A 77 3.77 6.00 -2.28
N SER A 78 4.23 7.08 -1.65
CA SER A 78 4.13 7.27 -0.20
C SER A 78 2.68 7.33 0.31
N GLU A 79 1.75 7.74 -0.53
CA GLU A 79 0.31 7.75 -0.24
C GLU A 79 -0.27 6.33 -0.29
N GLN A 80 0.01 5.57 -1.36
CA GLN A 80 -0.46 4.20 -1.52
C GLN A 80 0.17 3.25 -0.50
N ALA A 81 1.47 3.40 -0.24
CA ALA A 81 2.18 2.64 0.79
C ALA A 81 1.61 2.91 2.18
N ARG A 82 1.24 4.16 2.47
CA ARG A 82 0.58 4.51 3.74
C ARG A 82 -0.85 3.98 3.83
N MET A 83 -1.59 3.95 2.72
CA MET A 83 -2.91 3.29 2.66
C MET A 83 -2.76 1.81 2.99
N LEU A 84 -1.83 1.14 2.32
CA LEU A 84 -1.58 -0.28 2.50
C LEU A 84 -1.04 -0.60 3.91
N ARG A 85 -0.30 0.33 4.52
CA ARG A 85 0.10 0.23 5.93
C ARG A 85 -1.10 0.29 6.88
N GLY A 86 -2.10 1.12 6.57
CA GLY A 86 -3.38 1.13 7.28
C GLY A 86 -4.07 -0.23 7.18
N ASP A 87 -4.16 -0.79 5.97
CA ASP A 87 -4.75 -2.12 5.74
C ASP A 87 -3.97 -3.22 6.49
N LEU A 88 -2.64 -3.13 6.53
CA LEU A 88 -1.77 -4.03 7.30
C LEU A 88 -2.11 -4.01 8.79
N TYR A 89 -2.29 -2.82 9.38
CA TYR A 89 -2.69 -2.68 10.78
C TYR A 89 -4.07 -3.31 11.06
N LEU A 90 -5.00 -3.21 10.11
CA LEU A 90 -6.30 -3.90 10.21
C LEU A 90 -6.14 -5.42 10.18
N LEU A 91 -5.30 -5.95 9.28
CA LEU A 91 -5.02 -7.38 9.21
C LEU A 91 -4.31 -7.91 10.46
N SER A 92 -3.49 -7.08 11.11
CA SER A 92 -2.85 -7.40 12.39
C SER A 92 -3.78 -7.21 13.61
N GLY A 93 -4.98 -6.66 13.43
CA GLY A 93 -5.95 -6.39 14.50
C GLY A 93 -5.70 -5.11 15.29
N ASP A 94 -4.81 -4.23 14.83
CA ASP A 94 -4.50 -2.95 15.47
C ASP A 94 -5.30 -1.82 14.81
N THR A 95 -6.54 -1.65 15.26
CA THR A 95 -7.46 -0.65 14.71
C THR A 95 -6.97 0.78 14.97
N GLU A 96 -6.33 1.05 16.11
CA GLU A 96 -5.84 2.38 16.43
C GLU A 96 -4.64 2.77 15.56
N GLY A 97 -3.72 1.84 15.31
CA GLY A 97 -2.63 2.02 14.34
C GLY A 97 -3.13 2.31 12.92
N ALA A 98 -4.19 1.61 12.50
CA ALA A 98 -4.85 1.86 11.22
C ALA A 98 -5.46 3.26 11.14
N ILE A 99 -6.17 3.69 12.20
CA ILE A 99 -6.76 5.04 12.29
C ILE A 99 -5.66 6.11 12.16
N GLY A 100 -4.53 5.94 12.83
CA GLY A 100 -3.39 6.86 12.71
C GLY A 100 -2.85 6.96 11.27
N CYS A 101 -2.71 5.81 10.59
CA CYS A 101 -2.20 5.76 9.22
C CYS A 101 -3.12 6.44 8.21
N TYR A 102 -4.42 6.15 8.25
CA TYR A 102 -5.39 6.81 7.37
C TYR A 102 -5.58 8.28 7.75
N GLY A 103 -5.46 8.65 9.03
CA GLY A 103 -5.56 10.03 9.49
C GLY A 103 -4.52 10.94 8.82
N MET A 104 -3.30 10.43 8.63
CA MET A 104 -2.24 11.14 7.91
C MET A 104 -2.55 11.34 6.41
N LEU A 105 -3.38 10.48 5.82
CA LEU A 105 -3.82 10.61 4.43
C LEU A 105 -4.93 11.65 4.24
N LEU A 106 -5.61 12.09 5.31
CA LEU A 106 -6.62 13.15 5.24
C LEU A 106 -6.05 14.50 4.80
N SER A 107 -4.74 14.68 4.85
CA SER A 107 -4.03 15.88 4.37
C SER A 107 -3.58 15.77 2.91
N THR A 108 -3.88 14.67 2.23
CA THR A 108 -3.44 14.39 0.86
C THR A 108 -4.62 14.36 -0.12
N PRO A 109 -4.40 14.38 -1.45
CA PRO A 109 -5.47 14.19 -2.45
C PRO A 109 -6.32 12.93 -2.23
N HIS A 110 -5.79 11.91 -1.54
CA HIS A 110 -6.50 10.68 -1.19
C HIS A 110 -7.39 10.82 0.06
N ALA A 111 -7.60 12.03 0.58
CA ALA A 111 -8.36 12.30 1.80
C ALA A 111 -9.78 11.72 1.78
N ARG A 112 -10.45 11.74 0.62
CA ARG A 112 -11.80 11.18 0.50
C ARG A 112 -11.81 9.67 0.75
N MET A 113 -10.93 8.92 0.07
CA MET A 113 -10.80 7.47 0.24
C MET A 113 -10.38 7.10 1.67
N ALA A 114 -9.41 7.85 2.22
CA ALA A 114 -8.96 7.66 3.59
C ALA A 114 -10.08 7.95 4.60
N ALA A 115 -10.90 8.98 4.36
CA ALA A 115 -12.04 9.30 5.21
C ALA A 115 -13.13 8.22 5.17
N GLU A 116 -13.39 7.60 4.01
CA GLU A 116 -14.32 6.48 3.89
C GLU A 116 -13.85 5.27 4.72
N LYS A 117 -12.56 4.91 4.58
CA LYS A 117 -11.96 3.82 5.37
C LYS A 117 -11.98 4.11 6.87
N LEU A 118 -11.58 5.32 7.28
CA LEU A 118 -11.65 5.75 8.67
C LEU A 118 -13.06 5.76 9.22
N HIS A 119 -14.04 6.20 8.44
CA HIS A 119 -15.43 6.25 8.87
C HIS A 119 -15.92 4.86 9.25
N ASP A 120 -15.69 3.87 8.39
CA ASP A 120 -16.03 2.46 8.64
C ASP A 120 -15.35 1.92 9.91
N LEU A 121 -14.04 2.19 10.06
CA LEU A 121 -13.28 1.79 11.24
C LEU A 121 -13.77 2.43 12.54
N LEU A 122 -14.09 3.72 12.51
CA LEU A 122 -14.62 4.43 13.67
C LEU A 122 -16.00 3.92 14.07
N LEU A 123 -16.85 3.53 13.10
CA LEU A 123 -18.12 2.87 13.39
C LEU A 123 -17.91 1.51 14.05
N HIS A 124 -16.98 0.70 13.53
CA HIS A 124 -16.64 -0.59 14.13
C HIS A 124 -16.03 -0.46 15.54
N ALA A 125 -15.27 0.60 15.80
CA ALA A 125 -14.73 0.93 17.11
C ALA A 125 -15.77 1.54 18.08
N GLY A 126 -17.02 1.74 17.65
CA GLY A 126 -18.07 2.40 18.44
C GLY A 126 -17.91 3.92 18.58
N ARG A 127 -16.92 4.51 17.91
CA ARG A 127 -16.58 5.95 17.90
C ARG A 127 -17.45 6.71 16.88
N THR A 128 -18.76 6.53 17.00
CA THR A 128 -19.79 7.06 16.07
C THR A 128 -19.79 8.58 15.95
N GLN A 129 -19.46 9.30 17.03
CA GLN A 129 -19.35 10.77 17.01
C GLN A 129 -18.19 11.25 16.13
N GLU A 130 -17.05 10.58 16.17
CA GLU A 130 -15.90 10.92 15.32
C GLU A 130 -16.17 10.55 13.86
N ALA A 131 -16.82 9.40 13.63
CA ALA A 131 -17.20 8.96 12.29
C ALA A 131 -18.13 9.97 11.59
N THR A 132 -19.14 10.48 12.31
CA THR A 132 -20.09 11.48 11.79
C THR A 132 -19.43 12.84 11.56
N ALA A 133 -18.56 13.30 12.46
CA ALA A 133 -17.79 14.52 12.28
C ALA A 133 -16.84 14.44 11.06
N LEU A 134 -16.16 13.30 10.90
CA LEU A 134 -15.28 13.02 9.77
C LEU A 134 -16.06 13.02 8.45
N SER A 135 -17.20 12.33 8.41
CA SER A 135 -18.07 12.29 7.23
C SER A 135 -18.54 13.69 6.85
N LYS A 136 -19.03 14.49 7.81
CA LYS A 136 -19.43 15.88 7.56
C LYS A 136 -18.29 16.75 6.98
N LYS A 137 -17.04 16.51 7.41
CA LYS A 137 -15.89 17.31 7.02
C LYS A 137 -15.27 16.91 5.68
N TYR A 138 -15.22 15.61 5.35
CA TYR A 138 -14.50 15.09 4.18
C TYR A 138 -15.39 14.36 3.17
N LEU A 139 -16.56 13.86 3.58
CA LEU A 139 -17.51 13.12 2.73
C LEU A 139 -18.81 13.92 2.47
N GLY A 140 -19.05 15.00 3.22
CA GLY A 140 -20.27 15.81 3.24
C GLY A 140 -20.52 16.69 2.00
N GLY A 141 -19.88 16.39 0.88
CA GLY A 141 -20.12 17.05 -0.41
C GLY A 141 -21.11 16.28 -1.28
N CYS A 142 -22.35 16.10 -0.82
CA CYS A 142 -23.52 15.79 -1.65
C CYS A 142 -24.75 16.35 -0.95
N GLY A 143 -25.11 17.59 -1.27
CA GLY A 143 -26.29 18.25 -0.72
C GLY A 143 -26.41 19.69 -1.20
N HIS A 144 -26.58 19.88 -2.51
CA HIS A 144 -27.46 20.87 -3.13
C HIS A 144 -27.80 20.42 -4.55
#